data_AF-A0A399RGD7-F1
#
_entry.id   AF-A0A399RGD7-F1
#
_cell.length_a   1.000
_cell.length_b   1.000
_cell.length_c   1.000
_cell.angle_alpha   90.00
_cell.angle_beta   90.00
_cell.angle_gamma   90.00
#
_symmetry.space_group_name_H-M   'P 1'
#
loop_
_entity.id
_entity.type
_entity.pdbx_description
1 polymer ?
#
loop_
_entity_poly.entity_id
_entity_poly.type
_entity_poly.pdbx_seq_one_letter_code
_entity_poly.pdbx_strand_id
1 'polypeptide(L)'
;MKEAAMRAMLISGLGGLMLAACHGATCVESDPQALQVETQEISAFGARSVALDAVYERHPTRALVDFANVEQTGTSPAVYQVHVEMTGSPEARAIYDVEVSETSDGKLDVTGFTKSQ
;
A
#
# COMPACT_ATOMS: atom_id res chain seq x y z
N MET A 1 -20.36 -6.68 -56.20
CA MET A 1 -21.65 -7.19 -55.72
C MET A 1 -21.85 -6.71 -54.30
N LYS A 2 -22.95 -5.96 -54.10
CA LYS A 2 -23.69 -5.72 -52.86
C LYS A 2 -22.92 -5.30 -51.60
N GLU A 3 -22.94 -4.00 -51.38
CA GLU A 3 -23.18 -3.42 -50.07
C GLU A 3 -24.52 -3.95 -49.49
N ALA A 4 -24.50 -4.32 -48.21
CA ALA A 4 -25.67 -4.54 -47.36
C ALA A 4 -25.33 -3.82 -46.03
N ALA A 5 -25.80 -2.61 -45.77
CA ALA A 5 -27.18 -2.22 -45.47
C ALA A 5 -27.80 -3.07 -44.35
N MET A 6 -27.68 -2.61 -43.11
CA MET A 6 -28.73 -2.81 -42.10
C MET A 6 -29.01 -1.48 -41.37
N ARG A 7 -29.97 -0.76 -41.96
CA ARG A 7 -31.01 0.05 -41.32
C ARG A 7 -31.53 -0.63 -40.04
N ALA A 8 -32.09 0.02 -39.03
CA ALA A 8 -32.45 1.40 -38.74
C ALA A 8 -33.00 1.38 -37.31
N MET A 9 -32.89 2.48 -36.57
CA MET A 9 -33.96 2.85 -35.65
C MET A 9 -34.02 4.38 -35.57
N LEU A 10 -35.05 4.90 -36.23
CA LEU A 10 -35.56 6.26 -36.05
C LEU A 10 -36.07 6.40 -34.61
N ILE A 11 -36.07 7.62 -34.06
CA ILE A 11 -37.28 8.35 -33.63
C ILE A 11 -36.87 9.65 -32.89
N SER A 12 -37.18 10.76 -33.56
CA SER A 12 -37.84 11.98 -33.07
C SER A 12 -37.36 12.66 -31.78
N GLY A 13 -37.03 13.95 -31.91
CA GLY A 13 -37.14 14.91 -30.82
C GLY A 13 -36.44 16.23 -31.08
N LEU A 14 -37.12 17.15 -31.78
CA LEU A 14 -36.76 18.57 -31.79
C LEU A 14 -36.71 19.12 -30.35
N GLY A 15 -35.74 19.97 -30.05
CA GLY A 15 -35.92 20.99 -29.02
C GLY A 15 -34.65 21.51 -28.37
N GLY A 16 -34.31 22.76 -28.63
CA GLY A 16 -33.64 23.60 -27.65
C GLY A 16 -32.16 23.89 -27.88
N LEU A 17 -31.90 24.91 -28.71
CA LEU A 17 -30.73 25.75 -28.58
C LEU A 17 -30.83 26.47 -27.21
N MET A 18 -29.92 26.19 -26.28
CA MET A 18 -29.66 27.07 -25.14
C MET A 18 -28.15 27.10 -24.90
N LEU A 19 -27.57 28.24 -25.28
CA LEU A 19 -26.23 28.66 -24.93
C LEU A 19 -26.07 28.58 -23.41
N ALA A 20 -25.20 27.70 -22.93
CA ALA A 20 -24.60 27.86 -21.62
C ALA A 20 -23.17 28.36 -21.83
N ALA A 21 -22.99 29.65 -21.56
CA ALA A 21 -21.68 30.28 -21.50
C ALA A 21 -20.85 29.59 -20.41
N CYS A 22 -19.79 28.88 -20.80
CA CYS A 22 -18.76 28.42 -19.88
C CYS A 22 -17.95 29.64 -19.42
N HIS A 23 -18.47 30.35 -18.42
CA HIS A 23 -17.70 31.31 -17.63
C HIS A 23 -16.82 30.54 -16.66
N GLY A 24 -15.50 30.69 -16.82
CA GLY A 24 -14.50 30.70 -15.76
C GLY A 24 -14.70 29.74 -14.60
N ALA A 25 -14.25 28.51 -14.76
CA ALA A 25 -13.67 27.75 -13.67
C ALA A 25 -12.43 27.08 -14.25
N THR A 26 -11.29 27.70 -13.99
CA THR A 26 -9.97 27.11 -14.20
C THR A 26 -9.98 25.68 -13.70
N CYS A 27 -9.66 24.77 -14.62
CA CYS A 27 -9.44 23.35 -14.43
C CYS A 27 -8.83 23.12 -13.05
N VAL A 28 -9.59 22.52 -12.12
CA VAL A 28 -8.94 21.81 -11.02
C VAL A 28 -8.29 20.62 -11.69
N GLU A 29 -6.98 20.73 -11.87
CA GLU A 29 -6.13 19.61 -12.22
C GLU A 29 -6.44 18.54 -11.18
N SER A 30 -7.24 17.56 -11.59
CA SER A 30 -7.50 16.39 -10.78
C SER A 30 -6.19 15.63 -10.83
N ASP A 31 -5.30 15.95 -9.90
CA ASP A 31 -4.12 15.17 -9.59
C ASP A 31 -4.63 13.72 -9.49
N PRO A 32 -4.21 12.82 -10.40
CA PRO A 32 -4.65 11.46 -10.30
C PRO A 32 -4.06 10.96 -8.99
N GLN A 33 -4.91 10.75 -7.98
CA GLN A 33 -4.61 9.89 -6.85
C GLN A 33 -4.31 8.51 -7.44
N ALA A 34 -3.06 8.35 -7.88
CA ALA A 34 -2.56 7.20 -8.55
C ALA A 34 -2.45 6.12 -7.48
N LEU A 35 -3.54 5.38 -7.28
CA LEU A 35 -3.60 3.97 -6.94
C LEU A 35 -2.38 3.43 -6.14
N GLN A 36 -1.98 4.09 -5.06
CA GLN A 36 -0.85 3.63 -4.23
C GLN A 36 -1.28 2.48 -3.29
N VAL A 37 -2.58 2.19 -3.26
CA VAL A 37 -3.18 1.23 -2.34
C VAL A 37 -2.66 -0.19 -2.57
N GLU A 38 -2.43 -0.60 -3.83
CA GLU A 38 -1.98 -1.96 -4.12
C GLU A 38 -0.50 -2.17 -3.76
N THR A 39 0.38 -1.22 -4.09
CA THR A 39 1.82 -1.36 -3.81
C THR A 39 2.17 -1.13 -2.34
N GLN A 40 1.48 -0.22 -1.67
CA GLN A 40 1.76 0.13 -0.28
C GLN A 40 1.30 -0.98 0.69
N GLU A 41 0.15 -1.61 0.43
CA GLU A 41 -0.33 -2.73 1.25
C GLU A 41 0.59 -3.96 1.10
N ILE A 42 1.05 -4.23 -0.12
CA ILE A 42 2.00 -5.32 -0.40
C ILE A 42 3.35 -5.08 0.31
N SER A 43 3.86 -3.84 0.32
CA SER A 43 5.16 -3.52 0.94
C SER A 43 5.14 -3.53 2.48
N ALA A 44 4.05 -3.07 3.11
CA ALA A 44 3.89 -3.16 4.57
C ALA A 44 3.75 -4.62 5.04
N PHE A 45 2.99 -5.44 4.31
CA PHE A 45 2.89 -6.88 4.59
C PHE A 45 4.24 -7.60 4.37
N GLY A 46 4.96 -7.22 3.31
CA GLY A 46 6.30 -7.72 3.04
C GLY A 46 7.27 -7.38 4.17
N ALA A 47 7.28 -6.13 4.63
CA ALA A 47 8.15 -5.67 5.71
C ALA A 47 7.84 -6.41 7.02
N ARG A 48 6.56 -6.62 7.33
CA ARG A 48 6.13 -7.45 8.46
C ARG A 48 6.70 -8.86 8.36
N SER A 49 6.57 -9.50 7.20
CA SER A 49 7.01 -10.89 7.01
C SER A 49 8.53 -11.02 7.18
N VAL A 50 9.30 -10.14 6.52
CA VAL A 50 10.77 -10.09 6.65
C VAL A 50 11.21 -9.85 8.09
N ALA A 51 10.55 -8.94 8.80
CA ALA A 51 10.85 -8.68 10.21
C ALA A 51 10.58 -9.89 11.10
N LEU A 52 9.45 -10.59 10.90
CA LEU A 52 9.12 -11.79 11.68
C LEU A 52 10.12 -12.93 11.42
N ASP A 53 10.49 -13.17 10.16
CA ASP A 53 11.49 -14.16 9.81
C ASP A 53 12.83 -13.84 10.49
N ALA A 54 13.25 -12.57 10.47
CA ALA A 54 14.47 -12.12 11.12
C ALA A 54 14.44 -12.28 12.65
N VAL A 55 13.28 -12.05 13.29
CA VAL A 55 13.11 -12.29 14.73
C VAL A 55 13.31 -13.76 15.04
N TYR A 56 12.67 -14.67 14.31
CA TYR A 56 12.78 -16.11 14.57
C TYR A 56 14.15 -16.69 14.20
N GLU A 57 14.81 -16.16 13.17
CA GLU A 57 16.16 -16.57 12.79
C GLU A 57 17.19 -16.19 13.87
N ARG A 58 17.12 -14.94 14.37
CA ARG A 58 18.06 -14.44 15.39
C ARG A 58 17.73 -14.96 16.79
N HIS A 59 16.46 -15.21 17.07
CA HIS A 59 15.97 -15.69 18.35
C HIS A 59 15.03 -16.87 18.17
N PRO A 60 15.57 -18.09 17.95
CA PRO A 60 14.76 -19.30 17.86
C PRO A 60 14.00 -19.51 19.17
N THR A 61 12.69 -19.31 19.13
CA THR A 61 11.81 -19.39 20.29
C THR A 61 10.53 -20.15 19.96
N ARG A 62 9.91 -20.72 20.99
CA ARG A 62 8.56 -21.30 20.89
C ARG A 62 7.45 -20.28 21.14
N ALA A 63 7.80 -19.10 21.64
CA ALA A 63 6.83 -18.02 21.79
C ALA A 63 6.29 -17.63 20.40
N LEU A 64 4.98 -17.41 20.31
CA LEU A 64 4.35 -16.96 19.08
C LEU A 64 4.38 -15.43 19.03
N VAL A 65 4.05 -14.85 17.88
CA VAL A 65 3.81 -13.40 17.78
C VAL A 65 2.40 -13.13 18.30
N ASP A 66 2.29 -12.25 19.30
CA ASP A 66 1.01 -11.79 19.84
C ASP A 66 0.50 -10.58 19.05
N PHE A 67 1.41 -9.63 18.79
CA PHE A 67 1.12 -8.41 18.05
C PHE A 67 2.30 -8.01 17.16
N ALA A 68 2.02 -7.48 15.98
CA ALA A 68 3.04 -6.91 15.11
C ALA A 68 2.48 -5.71 14.34
N ASN A 69 2.98 -4.51 14.64
CA ASN A 69 2.59 -3.27 13.98
C ASN A 69 3.68 -2.82 13.01
N VAL A 70 3.26 -2.28 11.87
CA VAL A 70 4.16 -1.73 10.85
C VAL A 70 3.85 -0.26 10.69
N GLU A 71 4.89 0.57 10.75
CA GLU A 71 4.81 2.00 10.46
C GLU A 71 5.82 2.33 9.36
N GLN A 72 5.37 2.99 8.29
CA GLN A 72 6.28 3.49 7.27
C GLN A 72 6.85 4.84 7.72
N THR A 73 8.17 4.92 7.89
CA THR A 73 8.89 6.11 8.37
C THR A 73 9.64 6.83 7.24
N GLY A 74 9.87 6.15 6.10
CA GLY A 74 10.54 6.70 4.92
C GLY A 74 9.88 6.25 3.61
N THR A 75 10.00 7.06 2.56
CA THR A 75 9.33 6.84 1.26
C THR A 75 10.27 6.64 0.06
N SER A 76 11.54 7.00 0.15
CA SER A 76 12.53 6.78 -0.92
C SER A 76 13.98 6.79 -0.39
N PRO A 77 14.58 5.64 -0.05
CA PRO A 77 13.95 4.31 -0.08
C PRO A 77 12.80 4.19 0.91
N ALA A 78 11.86 3.29 0.65
CA ALA A 78 10.81 3.00 1.62
C ALA A 78 11.46 2.40 2.88
N VAL A 79 11.14 2.93 4.05
CA VAL A 79 11.64 2.45 5.35
C VAL A 79 10.45 2.17 6.25
N TYR A 80 10.46 0.99 6.88
CA TYR A 80 9.41 0.48 7.73
C TYR A 80 9.96 0.14 9.10
N GLN A 81 9.32 0.68 10.14
CA GLN A 81 9.53 0.28 11.52
C GLN A 81 8.50 -0.80 11.88
N VAL A 82 8.97 -1.99 12.23
CA VAL A 82 8.12 -3.11 12.64
C VAL A 82 8.32 -3.37 14.13
N HIS A 83 7.27 -3.15 14.90
CA HIS A 83 7.22 -3.44 16.32
C HIS A 83 6.58 -4.82 16.53
N VAL A 84 7.33 -5.76 17.10
CA VAL A 84 6.92 -7.16 17.29
C VAL A 84 6.88 -7.49 18.78
N GLU A 85 5.71 -7.90 19.24
CA GLU A 85 5.49 -8.39 20.60
C GLU A 85 5.25 -9.89 20.57
N MET A 86 6.04 -10.65 21.33
CA MET A 86 5.88 -12.10 21.44
C MET A 86 4.85 -12.46 22.52
N THR A 87 4.29 -13.67 22.48
CA THR A 87 3.44 -14.17 23.55
C THR A 87 4.25 -14.39 24.83
N GLY A 88 3.70 -13.99 25.98
CA GLY A 88 4.32 -14.18 27.30
C GLY A 88 3.59 -13.39 28.38
N SER A 89 3.99 -13.56 29.64
CA SER A 89 3.54 -12.64 30.69
C SER A 89 4.12 -11.23 30.42
N PRO A 90 3.43 -10.15 30.81
CA PRO A 90 3.88 -8.78 30.51
C PRO A 90 5.32 -8.47 30.94
N GLU A 91 5.78 -9.10 32.02
CA GLU A 91 7.11 -8.92 32.60
C GLU A 91 8.21 -9.82 31.98
N ALA A 92 7.83 -10.79 31.14
CA ALA A 92 8.77 -11.67 30.44
C ALA A 92 8.56 -11.67 28.91
N ARG A 93 7.65 -10.84 28.42
CA ARG A 93 7.34 -10.71 27.00
C ARG A 93 8.53 -10.10 26.28
N ALA A 94 9.02 -10.81 25.26
CA ALA A 94 10.05 -10.28 24.39
C ALA A 94 9.44 -9.28 23.40
N ILE A 95 10.09 -8.14 23.25
CA ILE A 95 9.70 -7.09 22.30
C ILE A 95 10.88 -6.79 21.38
N TYR A 96 10.60 -6.76 20.08
CA TYR A 96 11.59 -6.49 19.05
C TYR A 96 11.14 -5.33 18.17
N ASP A 97 12.06 -4.39 17.93
CA ASP A 97 11.91 -3.32 16.97
C ASP A 97 12.83 -3.59 15.79
N VAL A 98 12.25 -3.81 14.61
CA VAL A 98 12.98 -4.17 13.39
C VAL A 98 12.77 -3.06 12.37
N GLU A 99 13.86 -2.55 11.82
CA GLU A 99 13.81 -1.62 10.70
C GLU A 99 14.05 -2.41 9.41
N VAL A 100 13.13 -2.26 8.47
CA VAL A 100 13.18 -2.89 7.15
C VAL A 100 13.19 -1.80 6.10
N SER A 101 14.16 -1.83 5.20
CA SER A 101 14.28 -0.85 4.12
C SER A 101 14.17 -1.53 2.76
N GLU A 102 13.59 -0.81 1.81
CA GLU A 102 13.63 -1.19 0.40
C GLU A 102 15.02 -0.89 -0.19
N THR A 103 15.61 -1.89 -0.82
CA THR A 103 16.90 -1.80 -1.50
C THR A 103 16.72 -1.21 -2.90
N SER A 104 17.82 -0.82 -3.54
CA SER A 104 17.80 -0.27 -4.91
C SER A 104 17.31 -1.25 -5.99
N ASP A 105 17.30 -2.56 -5.71
CA ASP A 105 16.72 -3.60 -6.55
C ASP A 105 15.26 -3.94 -6.20
N GLY A 106 14.61 -3.16 -5.33
CA GLY A 106 13.20 -3.30 -4.96
C GLY A 106 12.94 -4.48 -4.02
N LYS A 107 13.94 -4.96 -3.29
CA LYS A 107 13.79 -5.99 -2.26
C LYS A 107 13.69 -5.34 -0.89
N LEU A 108 13.15 -6.08 0.07
CA LEU A 108 13.13 -5.67 1.47
C LEU A 108 14.29 -6.32 2.21
N ASP A 109 15.03 -5.54 2.96
CA ASP A 109 16.16 -6.00 3.77
C ASP A 109 16.09 -5.43 5.18
N VAL A 110 16.63 -6.16 6.16
CA VAL A 110 16.65 -5.75 7.56
C VAL A 110 17.84 -4.82 7.80
N THR A 111 17.58 -3.53 7.93
CA THR A 111 18.59 -2.50 8.17
C THR A 111 18.83 -2.21 9.66
N GLY A 112 17.88 -2.57 10.52
CA GLY A 112 17.98 -2.38 11.97
C GLY A 112 17.27 -3.48 12.75
N PHE A 113 17.79 -3.84 13.92
CA PHE A 113 17.18 -4.83 14.79
C PHE A 113 17.56 -4.56 16.25
N THR A 114 16.55 -4.30 17.07
CA THR A 114 16.71 -4.02 18.49
C THR A 114 15.78 -4.91 19.29
N LYS A 115 16.29 -5.51 20.36
CA LYS A 115 15.45 -6.15 21.39
C LYS A 115 15.22 -5.12 22.49
N SER A 116 13.96 -4.73 22.70
CA SER A 116 13.56 -3.65 23.60
C SER A 116 13.16 -4.14 24.99
N GLN A 117 12.71 -5.40 25.09
CA GLN A 117 12.39 -6.10 26.35
C GLN A 117 12.68 -7.60 26.22
#